data_AF-A0A7W7R534-F1
#
_entry.id   AF-A0A7W7R534-F1
#
_cell.length_a   1.000
_cell.length_b   1.000
_cell.length_c   1.000
_cell.angle_alpha   90.00
_cell.angle_beta   90.00
_cell.angle_gamma   90.00
#
_symmetry.space_group_name_H-M   'P 1'
#
loop_
_entity.id
_entity.type
_entity.pdbx_description
1 polymer ?
#
loop_
_entity_poly.entity_id
_entity_poly.type
_entity_poly.pdbx_seq_one_letter_code
_entity_poly.pdbx_strand_id
1 'polypeptide(L)'
;MRIRHSVVNEGMSSTCCANTLPLSDRDPVCSVGKWLFVPDRRNAAGDVLRTGYLSCNGERVVLRHCSRLLADFLRTIRQIEENFAARIGAEPAAVEG
;
A
#
# COMPACT_ATOMS: atom_id res chain seq x y z
N MET A 1 37.70 -42.70 -13.65
CA MET A 1 36.26 -42.35 -13.68
C MET A 1 36.10 -40.88 -14.08
N ARG A 2 35.70 -40.61 -15.32
CA ARG A 2 35.04 -39.36 -15.73
C ARG A 2 34.43 -39.59 -17.12
N ILE A 3 33.11 -39.76 -17.14
CA ILE A 3 32.31 -39.95 -18.34
C ILE A 3 31.94 -38.57 -18.89
N ARG A 4 31.97 -38.45 -20.22
CA ARG A 4 31.62 -37.28 -21.04
C ARG A 4 30.13 -36.94 -20.90
N HIS A 5 29.71 -35.75 -21.33
CA HIS A 5 28.77 -35.54 -22.44
C HIS A 5 28.31 -34.07 -22.46
N SER A 6 28.59 -33.38 -23.57
CA SER A 6 27.82 -32.22 -24.00
C SER A 6 26.71 -32.71 -24.93
N VAL A 7 25.50 -32.13 -24.83
CA VAL A 7 24.62 -31.62 -25.92
C VAL A 7 23.20 -31.31 -25.37
N VAL A 8 22.84 -30.02 -25.44
CA VAL A 8 21.59 -29.36 -25.92
C VAL A 8 20.22 -29.60 -25.24
N ASN A 9 19.77 -28.53 -24.55
CA ASN A 9 18.53 -27.72 -24.64
C ASN A 9 17.12 -28.21 -24.21
N GLU A 10 16.38 -27.20 -23.72
CA GLU A 10 14.93 -27.03 -23.51
C GLU A 10 14.29 -27.45 -22.17
N GLY A 11 13.75 -26.45 -21.46
CA GLY A 11 12.91 -26.67 -20.29
C GLY A 11 12.55 -25.40 -19.52
N MET A 12 11.93 -24.43 -20.19
CA MET A 12 10.92 -23.50 -19.64
C MET A 12 11.03 -23.18 -18.12
N SER A 13 11.94 -22.28 -17.72
CA SER A 13 11.79 -21.66 -16.39
C SER A 13 10.84 -20.48 -16.53
N SER A 14 9.55 -20.79 -16.32
CA SER A 14 8.46 -19.84 -16.31
C SER A 14 8.75 -18.70 -15.33
N THR A 15 8.79 -17.51 -15.88
CA THR A 15 8.89 -16.24 -15.18
C THR A 15 7.72 -16.10 -14.21
N CYS A 16 7.95 -16.32 -12.92
CA CYS A 16 7.24 -15.57 -11.91
C CYS A 16 8.17 -14.44 -11.48
N CYS A 17 8.13 -13.34 -12.24
CA CYS A 17 8.62 -12.06 -11.74
C CYS A 17 7.94 -11.84 -10.39
N ALA A 18 8.70 -11.99 -9.31
CA ALA A 18 8.32 -11.49 -8.00
C ALA A 18 8.38 -9.95 -8.07
N ASN A 19 7.43 -9.36 -8.78
CA ASN A 19 7.14 -7.94 -8.70
C ASN A 19 6.40 -7.73 -7.37
N THR A 20 7.16 -7.81 -6.29
CA THR A 20 6.76 -7.20 -5.02
C THR A 20 6.69 -5.71 -5.33
N LEU A 21 5.50 -5.23 -5.71
CA LEU A 21 5.21 -3.81 -5.68
C LEU A 21 5.69 -3.29 -4.32
N PRO A 22 6.44 -2.19 -4.27
CA PRO A 22 6.88 -1.64 -3.00
C PRO A 22 5.65 -1.52 -2.09
N LEU A 23 5.76 -1.99 -0.84
CA LEU A 23 4.69 -1.89 0.18
C LEU A 23 4.09 -0.48 0.32
N SER A 24 4.76 0.53 -0.24
CA SER A 24 4.39 1.93 -0.29
C SER A 24 3.15 2.27 -1.15
N ASP A 25 2.68 1.38 -2.02
CA ASP A 25 1.52 1.68 -2.90
C ASP A 25 0.18 1.15 -2.35
N ARG A 26 0.18 0.66 -1.11
CA ARG A 26 -1.04 0.26 -0.42
C ARG A 26 -1.44 1.36 0.55
N ASP A 27 -2.67 1.83 0.40
CA ASP A 27 -3.27 2.68 1.42
C ASP A 27 -3.23 1.95 2.76
N PRO A 28 -2.70 2.58 3.82
CA PRO A 28 -2.68 1.95 5.11
C PRO A 28 -4.09 1.87 5.69
N VAL A 29 -4.28 0.87 6.53
CA VAL A 29 -5.45 0.79 7.39
C VAL A 29 -5.38 1.95 8.38
N CYS A 30 -6.47 2.69 8.54
CA CYS A 30 -6.51 3.86 9.43
C CYS A 30 -7.79 3.89 10.28
N SER A 31 -7.71 4.56 11.42
CA SER A 31 -8.87 4.80 12.28
C SER A 31 -9.72 5.96 11.75
N VAL A 32 -11.04 5.77 11.79
CA VAL A 32 -12.04 6.77 11.47
C VAL A 32 -13.07 6.78 12.59
N GLY A 33 -12.81 7.60 13.62
CA GLY A 33 -13.54 7.53 14.88
C GLY A 33 -13.42 6.14 15.52
N LYS A 34 -14.56 5.51 15.83
CA LYS A 34 -14.61 4.14 16.39
C LYS A 34 -14.36 3.03 15.36
N TRP A 35 -14.31 3.36 14.08
CA TRP A 35 -14.17 2.39 12.99
C TRP A 35 -12.73 2.28 12.53
N LEU A 36 -12.35 1.10 12.08
CA LEU A 36 -11.12 0.85 11.35
C LEU A 36 -11.45 0.78 9.85
N PHE A 37 -10.93 1.72 9.07
CA PHE A 37 -11.05 1.70 7.62
C PHE A 37 -9.96 0.82 7.02
N VAL A 38 -10.39 -0.21 6.28
CA VAL A 38 -9.52 -1.10 5.52
C VAL A 38 -9.74 -0.82 4.03
N PRO A 39 -8.75 -0.26 3.32
CA PRO A 39 -8.89 0.12 1.91
C PRO A 39 -8.88 -1.10 0.98
N ASP A 40 -9.21 -0.82 -0.29
CA ASP A 40 -9.14 -1.79 -1.37
C ASP A 40 -7.74 -2.40 -1.47
N ARG A 41 -7.66 -3.72 -1.66
CA ARG A 41 -6.38 -4.39 -1.91
C ARG A 41 -6.23 -4.68 -3.38
N ARG A 42 -5.11 -4.19 -3.95
CA ARG A 42 -4.70 -4.50 -5.32
C ARG A 42 -3.64 -5.58 -5.37
N ASN A 43 -3.69 -6.41 -6.42
CA ASN A 43 -2.62 -7.34 -6.76
C ASN A 43 -1.46 -6.63 -7.48
N ALA A 44 -0.41 -7.38 -7.83
CA ALA A 44 0.74 -6.85 -8.57
C ALA A 44 0.39 -6.36 -9.99
N ALA A 45 -0.72 -6.83 -10.56
CA ALA A 45 -1.23 -6.40 -11.86
C ALA A 45 -2.14 -5.15 -11.76
N GLY A 46 -2.42 -4.64 -10.56
CA GLY A 46 -3.29 -3.49 -10.33
C GLY A 46 -4.78 -3.82 -10.19
N ASP A 47 -5.17 -5.10 -10.31
CA ASP A 47 -6.56 -5.53 -10.15
C ASP A 47 -7.02 -5.39 -8.71
N VAL A 48 -8.22 -4.84 -8.51
CA VAL A 48 -8.85 -4.76 -7.19
C VAL A 48 -9.38 -6.15 -6.81
N LEU A 49 -8.67 -6.81 -5.89
CA LEU A 49 -9.05 -8.14 -5.42
C LEU A 49 -10.13 -8.11 -4.33
N ARG A 50 -10.23 -6.99 -3.59
CA ARG A 50 -11.22 -6.82 -2.51
C ARG A 50 -11.62 -5.35 -2.38
N THR A 51 -12.92 -5.13 -2.28
CA THR A 51 -13.51 -3.84 -1.87
C THR A 51 -13.19 -3.54 -0.41
N GLY A 52 -12.87 -2.29 -0.13
CA GLY A 52 -12.63 -1.76 1.18
C GLY A 52 -13.88 -1.79 2.07
N TYR A 53 -13.64 -1.73 3.37
CA TYR A 53 -14.68 -1.88 4.38
C TYR A 53 -14.33 -1.14 5.66
N LEU A 54 -15.35 -0.84 6.46
CA LEU A 54 -15.20 -0.42 7.85
C LEU A 54 -15.35 -1.63 8.76
N SER A 55 -14.53 -1.69 9.80
CA SER A 55 -14.56 -2.73 10.83
C SER A 55 -14.68 -2.11 12.21
N CYS A 56 -15.59 -2.60 13.05
CA CYS A 56 -15.72 -2.18 14.44
C CYS A 56 -16.32 -3.34 15.25
N ASN A 57 -15.69 -3.72 16.37
CA ASN A 57 -16.20 -4.74 17.29
C ASN A 57 -16.65 -6.06 16.63
N GLY A 58 -15.93 -6.51 15.59
CA GLY A 58 -16.27 -7.72 14.83
C GLY A 58 -17.30 -7.52 13.71
N GLU A 59 -17.97 -6.37 13.64
CA GLU A 59 -18.85 -6.01 12.53
C GLU A 59 -18.06 -5.50 11.32
N ARG A 60 -18.56 -5.80 10.13
CA ARG A 60 -17.98 -5.36 8.86
C ARG A 60 -19.03 -4.70 7.97
N VAL A 61 -18.73 -3.49 7.51
CA VAL A 61 -19.54 -2.75 6.52
C VAL A 61 -18.74 -2.57 5.24
N VAL A 62 -19.15 -3.24 4.16
CA VAL A 62 -18.47 -3.18 2.86
C VAL A 62 -18.85 -1.89 2.12
N LEU A 63 -17.85 -1.15 1.66
CA LEU A 63 -18.03 0.14 0.99
C LEU A 63 -17.98 0.00 -0.54
N ARG A 64 -19.02 -0.60 -1.12
CA ARG A 64 -19.06 -0.98 -2.56
C ARG A 64 -18.76 0.15 -3.55
N HIS A 65 -19.22 1.37 -3.25
CA HIS A 65 -19.15 2.49 -4.19
C HIS A 65 -18.28 3.64 -3.71
N CYS A 66 -17.92 3.66 -2.43
CA CYS A 66 -17.25 4.80 -1.80
C CYS A 66 -15.92 4.46 -1.13
N SER A 67 -15.45 3.20 -1.20
CA SER A 67 -14.17 2.80 -0.60
C SER A 67 -13.01 3.67 -1.09
N ARG A 68 -12.94 3.90 -2.41
CA ARG A 68 -11.88 4.70 -3.03
C ARG A 68 -11.96 6.18 -2.67
N LEU A 69 -13.16 6.76 -2.72
CA LEU A 69 -13.37 8.16 -2.31
C LEU A 69 -12.96 8.37 -0.84
N LEU A 70 -13.31 7.43 0.04
CA LEU A 70 -12.91 7.49 1.44
C LEU A 70 -11.39 7.35 1.61
N ALA A 71 -10.75 6.44 0.86
CA ALA A 71 -9.29 6.30 0.87
C ALA A 71 -8.59 7.59 0.43
N ASP A 72 -9.05 8.19 -0.68
CA ASP A 72 -8.49 9.44 -1.21
C ASP A 72 -8.66 10.61 -0.23
N PHE A 73 -9.84 10.70 0.42
CA PHE A 73 -10.11 11.69 1.45
C PHE A 73 -9.18 11.54 2.66
N LEU A 74 -9.03 10.33 3.19
CA LEU A 74 -8.17 10.06 4.35
C LEU A 74 -6.69 10.28 4.02
N ARG A 75 -6.26 9.94 2.79
CA ARG A 75 -4.91 10.25 2.30
C ARG A 75 -4.66 11.75 2.26
N THR A 76 -5.64 12.53 1.79
CA THR A 76 -5.56 13.98 1.74
C THR A 76 -5.42 14.59 3.13
N ILE A 77 -6.22 14.13 4.09
CA ILE A 77 -6.10 14.58 5.50
C ILE A 77 -4.70 14.29 6.04
N ARG A 78 -4.20 13.06 5.86
CA ARG A 78 -2.88 12.69 6.37
C ARG A 78 -1.76 13.52 5.77
N GLN A 79 -1.81 13.80 4.47
CA GLN A 79 -0.85 14.69 3.81
C GLN A 79 -0.91 16.10 4.38
N ILE A 80 -2.10 16.61 4.68
CA ILE A 80 -2.27 17.91 5.32
C ILE A 80 -1.63 17.89 6.72
N GLU A 81 -1.92 16.88 7.53
CA GLU A 81 -1.35 16.71 8.88
C GLU A 81 0.19 16.63 8.86
N GLU A 82 0.76 15.82 7.96
CA GLU A 82 2.20 15.68 7.76
C GLU A 82 2.83 17.03 7.37
N ASN A 83 2.21 17.77 6.45
CA ASN A 83 2.68 19.09 6.03
C ASN A 83 2.63 20.13 7.17
N PHE A 84 1.59 20.11 7.99
CA PHE A 84 1.50 20.98 9.17
C PHE A 84 2.57 20.63 10.20
N ALA A 85 2.76 19.34 10.50
CA ALA A 85 3.79 18.88 11.42
C ALA A 85 5.20 19.29 10.96
N ALA A 86 5.50 19.15 9.66
CA ALA A 86 6.78 19.55 9.09
C ALA A 86 7.03 21.06 9.21
N ARG A 87 6.00 21.91 9.04
CA ARG A 87 6.12 23.36 9.19
C ARG A 87 6.33 23.82 10.63
N ILE A 88 5.69 23.14 11.59
CA ILE A 88 5.84 23.46 13.01
C ILE A 88 7.19 22.96 13.54
N GLY A 89 7.64 21.80 13.09
CA GLY A 89 8.94 21.23 13.48
C GLY A 89 10.15 21.95 12.85
N ALA A 90 9.93 22.71 11.78
CA ALA A 90 10.93 23.57 11.14
C ALA A 90 10.94 24.96 11.79
N GLU A 91 11.22 25.03 13.10
CA GLU A 91 11.57 26.32 13.72
C GLU A 91 12.91 26.79 13.13
N PRO A 92 13.03 28.04 12.62
CA PRO A 92 14.29 28.51 12.07
C PRO A 92 15.35 28.60 13.17
N ALA A 93 16.39 27.77 13.06
CA ALA A 93 17.60 27.92 13.83
C ALA A 93 18.07 29.38 13.75
N ALA A 94 18.22 29.98 14.93
CA ALA A 94 18.51 31.38 15.13
C ALA A 94 19.57 31.93 14.16
N VAL A 95 19.28 33.10 13.59
CA VAL A 95 20.27 33.95 12.96
C VAL A 95 21.22 34.42 14.05
N GLU A 96 22.40 33.81 14.17
CA GLU A 96 23.51 34.40 14.93
C GLU A 96 24.09 35.55 14.10
N GLY A 97 24.15 36.72 14.75
CA GLY A 97 24.70 37.97 14.20
C GLY A 97 26.21 38.12 14.34
#